data_AF-R1BUZ7-F1
#
_entry.id   AF-R1BUZ7-F1
#
_cell.length_a   1.000
_cell.length_b   1.000
_cell.length_c   1.000
_cell.angle_alpha   90.00
_cell.angle_beta   90.00
_cell.angle_gamma   90.00
#
_symmetry.space_group_name_H-M   'P 1'
#
loop_
_entity.id
_entity.type
_entity.pdbx_description
1 polymer ?
#
loop_
_entity_poly.entity_id
_entity_poly.type
_entity_poly.pdbx_seq_one_letter_code
_entity_poly.pdbx_strand_id
1 'polypeptide(L)'
;MVLALLNLANRPALVAIVLVLLCWLLLRPRPPRTARRTPSAGASAGAAASGARAVSVSTPGVLLSFRGGAPVVDDAAVAALLTLAATCDIYLVTQLESDSDAQEEAVMAALSAAGVFGPGACDRRKALVCATEDGRAAICRQLSPAAHLDTSRKVASYLAPHVPSVVLIGADPPGGASSSAPPSVESCRSLVDYVAARAARGTGGA
;
A
#
# COMPACT_ATOMS: atom_id res chain seq x y z
N MET A 1 28.51 -40.75 -21.55
CA MET A 1 29.43 -39.77 -22.17
C MET A 1 28.94 -38.32 -22.07
N VAL A 2 28.18 -37.96 -21.01
CA VAL A 2 27.67 -36.59 -20.78
C VAL A 2 28.22 -35.99 -19.47
N LEU A 3 29.03 -36.77 -18.73
CA LEU A 3 29.52 -36.41 -17.39
C LEU A 3 31.00 -35.96 -17.34
N ALA A 4 31.59 -35.57 -18.48
CA ALA A 4 33.03 -35.30 -18.59
C ALA A 4 33.39 -33.91 -19.17
N LEU A 5 32.49 -32.91 -19.06
CA LEU A 5 32.75 -31.54 -19.54
C LEU A 5 32.47 -30.45 -18.48
N LEU A 6 32.42 -30.80 -17.19
CA LEU A 6 32.49 -29.81 -16.11
C LEU A 6 33.97 -29.53 -15.79
N ASN A 7 34.59 -28.78 -16.69
CA ASN A 7 35.95 -28.29 -16.54
C ASN A 7 36.03 -27.37 -15.31
N LEU A 8 36.77 -27.79 -14.27
CA LEU A 8 36.98 -27.03 -13.03
C LEU A 8 37.53 -25.62 -13.26
N ALA A 9 38.18 -25.39 -14.41
CA ALA A 9 38.76 -24.12 -14.81
C ALA A 9 37.73 -23.00 -15.10
N ASN A 10 36.48 -23.34 -15.42
CA ASN A 10 35.47 -22.36 -15.85
C ASN A 10 34.42 -22.00 -14.78
N ARG A 11 34.61 -22.45 -13.53
CA ARG A 11 33.75 -22.09 -12.39
C ARG A 11 33.54 -20.59 -12.20
N PRO A 12 34.57 -19.71 -12.26
CA PRO A 12 34.32 -18.27 -12.12
C PRO A 12 33.50 -17.70 -13.27
N ALA A 13 33.68 -18.21 -14.49
CA ALA A 13 32.90 -17.79 -15.65
C ALA A 13 31.43 -18.22 -15.53
N LEU A 14 31.17 -19.43 -15.03
CA LEU A 14 29.82 -19.93 -14.82
C LEU A 14 29.09 -19.15 -13.71
N VAL A 15 29.79 -18.83 -12.62
CA VAL A 15 29.27 -17.97 -11.54
C VAL A 15 29.00 -16.55 -12.06
N ALA A 16 29.90 -15.97 -12.86
CA ALA A 16 29.70 -14.65 -13.46
C ALA A 16 28.49 -14.63 -14.40
N ILE A 17 28.30 -15.66 -15.24
CA ILE A 17 27.15 -15.77 -16.14
C ILE A 17 25.85 -15.87 -15.33
N VAL A 18 25.80 -16.71 -14.29
CA VAL A 18 24.62 -16.83 -13.43
C VAL A 18 24.31 -15.52 -12.71
N LEU A 19 25.34 -14.83 -12.19
CA LEU A 19 25.16 -13.53 -11.54
C LEU A 19 24.67 -12.48 -12.53
N VAL A 20 25.23 -12.40 -13.75
CA VAL A 20 24.77 -11.46 -14.78
C VAL A 20 23.34 -11.77 -15.21
N LEU A 21 22.95 -13.04 -15.31
CA LEU A 21 21.60 -13.44 -15.70
C LEU A 21 20.59 -13.18 -14.58
N LEU A 22 20.98 -13.39 -13.32
CA LEU A 22 20.21 -13.02 -12.13
C LEU A 22 20.07 -11.50 -12.01
N CYS A 23 21.17 -10.75 -12.18
CA CYS A 23 21.17 -9.30 -12.20
C CYS A 23 20.27 -8.80 -13.34
N TRP A 24 20.38 -9.36 -14.54
CA TRP A 24 19.53 -8.99 -15.66
C TRP A 24 18.05 -9.31 -15.41
N LEU A 25 17.73 -10.42 -14.73
CA LEU A 25 16.36 -10.76 -14.33
C LEU A 25 15.79 -9.82 -13.25
N LEU A 26 16.61 -9.43 -12.27
CA LEU A 26 16.22 -8.54 -11.16
C LEU A 26 16.21 -7.07 -11.56
N LEU A 27 17.03 -6.68 -12.54
CA LEU A 27 17.14 -5.31 -13.06
C LEU A 27 16.44 -5.13 -14.41
N ARG A 28 15.62 -6.09 -14.88
CA ARG A 28 14.87 -5.93 -16.14
C ARG A 28 14.12 -4.58 -16.09
N PRO A 29 14.48 -3.61 -16.94
CA PRO A 29 13.71 -2.39 -17.07
C PRO A 29 12.30 -2.78 -17.49
N ARG A 30 11.30 -2.32 -16.73
CA ARG A 30 9.89 -2.48 -17.12
C ARG A 30 9.75 -1.94 -18.56
N PRO A 31 9.15 -2.69 -19.50
CA PRO A 31 8.98 -2.19 -20.86
C PRO A 31 8.21 -0.86 -20.79
N PRO A 32 8.65 0.17 -21.53
CA PRO A 32 7.96 1.46 -21.53
C PRO A 32 6.55 1.23 -22.07
N ARG A 33 5.55 1.38 -21.19
CA ARG A 33 4.14 1.39 -21.61
C ARG A 33 3.93 2.60 -22.50
N THR A 34 3.54 2.35 -23.74
CA THR A 34 3.07 3.33 -24.72
C THR A 34 2.00 4.20 -24.07
N ALA A 35 2.40 5.39 -23.65
CA ALA A 35 1.54 6.35 -23.01
C ALA A 35 0.69 7.06 -24.08
N ARG A 36 -0.60 6.72 -24.13
CA ARG A 36 -1.59 7.57 -24.79
C ARG A 36 -1.80 8.80 -23.90
N ARG A 37 -1.10 9.89 -24.21
CA ARG A 37 -1.24 11.19 -23.54
C ARG A 37 -2.56 11.84 -23.96
N THR A 38 -3.38 12.24 -22.99
CA THR A 38 -4.22 13.43 -23.10
C THR A 38 -3.67 14.46 -22.11
N PRO A 39 -3.52 15.75 -22.48
CA PRO A 39 -2.97 16.75 -21.59
C PRO A 39 -4.08 17.46 -20.81
N SER A 40 -3.89 17.61 -19.49
CA SER A 40 -4.39 18.79 -18.78
C SER A 40 -3.46 19.14 -17.61
N ALA A 41 -3.08 20.41 -17.62
CA ALA A 41 -2.18 21.20 -16.78
C ALA A 41 -2.02 20.85 -15.28
N GLY A 42 -0.76 20.94 -14.84
CA GLY A 42 -0.36 21.75 -13.68
C GLY A 42 -0.47 21.12 -12.29
N ALA A 43 0.53 20.33 -11.89
CA ALA A 43 0.92 20.19 -10.47
C ALA A 43 2.39 19.76 -10.37
N SER A 44 3.12 20.41 -9.46
CA SER A 44 4.54 20.25 -9.17
C SER A 44 4.90 18.86 -8.63
N ALA A 45 6.15 18.48 -8.89
CA ALA A 45 6.77 17.18 -8.69
C ALA A 45 6.45 16.46 -7.37
N GLY A 46 5.98 15.21 -7.50
CA GLY A 46 5.89 14.21 -6.44
C GLY A 46 5.44 12.87 -7.01
N ALA A 47 6.39 11.99 -7.35
CA ALA A 47 6.21 10.57 -7.65
C ALA A 47 5.24 10.16 -8.79
N ALA A 48 5.54 10.54 -10.04
CA ALA A 48 4.99 9.85 -11.21
C ALA A 48 5.89 8.66 -11.59
N ALA A 49 5.63 7.47 -11.05
CA ALA A 49 6.34 6.25 -11.50
C ALA A 49 5.59 4.92 -11.25
N SER A 50 4.30 4.85 -11.55
CA SER A 50 3.71 3.64 -12.12
C SER A 50 2.33 3.98 -12.68
N GLY A 51 1.89 3.30 -13.74
CA GLY A 51 0.47 3.33 -14.11
C GLY A 51 -0.45 2.65 -13.07
N ALA A 52 0.07 2.28 -11.89
CA ALA A 52 -0.71 1.75 -10.79
C ALA A 52 -1.34 2.91 -10.02
N ARG A 53 -2.60 2.75 -9.62
CA ARG A 53 -3.31 3.74 -8.84
C ARG A 53 -2.68 3.84 -7.45
N ALA A 54 -2.30 5.06 -7.04
CA ALA A 54 -1.84 5.31 -5.69
C ALA A 54 -2.99 5.10 -4.70
N VAL A 55 -2.74 4.36 -3.62
CA VAL A 55 -3.71 4.09 -2.54
C VAL A 55 -3.04 4.38 -1.22
N SER A 56 -3.67 5.19 -0.37
CA SER A 56 -3.20 5.36 1.02
C SER A 56 -4.07 4.55 1.98
N VAL A 57 -3.41 3.96 2.98
CA VAL A 57 -4.06 3.12 4.00
C VAL A 57 -3.64 3.64 5.38
N SER A 58 -4.62 4.04 6.18
CA SER A 58 -4.42 4.28 7.61
C SER A 58 -4.07 2.96 8.28
N THR A 59 -2.98 2.88 9.04
CA THR A 59 -2.58 1.60 9.65
C THR A 59 -3.34 1.26 10.93
N PRO A 60 -3.64 2.21 11.86
CA PRO A 60 -4.35 1.88 13.09
C PRO A 60 -5.81 1.51 12.81
N GLY A 61 -6.25 0.37 13.35
CA GLY A 61 -7.58 -0.18 13.14
C GLY A 61 -7.80 -0.87 11.78
N VAL A 62 -6.84 -0.75 10.84
CA VAL A 62 -6.90 -1.47 9.55
C VAL A 62 -5.88 -2.60 9.49
N LEU A 63 -4.62 -2.32 9.84
CA LEU A 63 -3.50 -3.27 9.76
C LEU A 63 -2.97 -3.66 11.13
N LEU A 64 -3.05 -2.75 12.09
CA LEU A 64 -2.56 -2.95 13.44
C LEU A 64 -3.44 -2.26 14.47
N SER A 65 -3.31 -2.67 15.73
CA SER A 65 -3.90 -2.00 16.89
C SER A 65 -2.83 -1.80 17.94
N PHE A 66 -2.98 -0.81 18.82
CA PHE A 66 -2.10 -0.65 19.96
C PHE A 66 -2.70 -1.38 21.17
N ARG A 67 -1.91 -2.22 21.84
CA ARG A 67 -2.27 -2.89 23.09
C ARG A 67 -1.24 -2.55 24.15
N GLY A 68 -1.62 -1.69 25.09
CA GLY A 68 -0.70 -1.17 26.10
C GLY A 68 0.47 -0.40 25.47
N GLY A 69 0.22 0.37 24.40
CA GLY A 69 1.23 1.12 23.66
C GLY A 69 2.05 0.31 22.64
N ALA A 70 2.00 -1.03 22.70
CA ALA A 70 2.69 -1.90 21.75
C ALA A 70 1.83 -2.16 20.50
N PRO A 71 2.38 -2.03 19.28
CA PRO A 71 1.65 -2.34 18.06
C PRO A 71 1.49 -3.85 17.87
N VAL A 72 0.26 -4.29 17.60
CA VAL A 72 -0.11 -5.66 17.32
C VAL A 72 -0.73 -5.70 15.92
N VAL A 73 -0.07 -6.41 15.01
CA VAL A 73 -0.44 -6.51 13.60
C VAL A 73 -1.51 -7.60 13.40
N ASP A 74 -2.43 -7.36 12.46
CA ASP A 74 -3.40 -8.35 11.99
C ASP A 74 -2.90 -9.01 10.69
N ASP A 75 -2.54 -10.29 10.77
CA ASP A 75 -2.00 -11.07 9.66
C ASP A 75 -2.96 -11.16 8.46
N ALA A 76 -4.27 -11.24 8.71
CA ALA A 76 -5.26 -11.33 7.63
C ALA A 76 -5.34 -10.00 6.87
N ALA A 77 -5.28 -8.88 7.61
CA ALA A 77 -5.22 -7.56 7.00
C ALA A 77 -3.91 -7.35 6.23
N VAL A 78 -2.77 -7.82 6.74
CA VAL A 78 -1.49 -7.77 6.03
C VAL A 78 -1.56 -8.58 4.73
N ALA A 79 -2.11 -9.79 4.74
CA ALA A 79 -2.27 -10.58 3.51
C ALA A 79 -3.14 -9.84 2.46
N ALA A 80 -4.22 -9.19 2.90
CA ALA A 80 -5.05 -8.35 2.03
C ALA A 80 -4.29 -7.12 1.49
N LEU A 81 -3.49 -6.46 2.34
CA LEU A 81 -2.64 -5.34 1.93
C LEU A 81 -1.62 -5.76 0.86
N LEU A 82 -0.97 -6.90 1.03
CA LEU A 82 0.00 -7.42 0.05
C LEU A 82 -0.67 -7.73 -1.30
N THR A 83 -1.92 -8.22 -1.26
CA THR A 83 -2.73 -8.41 -2.47
C THR A 83 -3.02 -7.08 -3.17
N LEU A 84 -3.29 -6.01 -2.42
CA LEU A 84 -3.42 -4.66 -2.98
C LEU A 84 -2.10 -4.14 -3.56
N ALA A 85 -0.99 -4.31 -2.83
CA ALA A 85 0.34 -3.85 -3.23
C ALA A 85 0.83 -4.48 -4.54
N ALA A 86 0.34 -5.68 -4.90
CA ALA A 86 0.62 -6.31 -6.19
C ALA A 86 0.11 -5.50 -7.40
N THR A 87 -0.88 -4.61 -7.21
CA THR A 87 -1.53 -3.86 -8.31
C THR A 87 -1.66 -2.36 -8.08
N CYS A 88 -1.33 -1.88 -6.88
CA CYS A 88 -1.47 -0.49 -6.45
C CYS A 88 -0.14 0.03 -5.89
N ASP A 89 0.07 1.33 -5.98
CA ASP A 89 1.18 1.99 -5.28
C ASP A 89 0.73 2.41 -3.88
N ILE A 90 1.28 1.77 -2.84
CA ILE A 90 0.75 1.89 -1.47
C ILE A 90 1.52 2.94 -0.66
N TYR A 91 0.76 3.82 0.00
CA TYR A 91 1.22 4.67 1.09
C TYR A 91 0.59 4.21 2.40
N LEU A 92 1.40 4.00 3.43
CA LEU A 92 0.91 3.69 4.77
C LEU A 92 0.99 4.96 5.61
N VAL A 93 -0.08 5.29 6.33
CA VAL A 93 -0.10 6.45 7.22
C VAL A 93 -0.51 6.00 8.61
N THR A 94 0.43 6.07 9.55
CA THR A 94 0.24 5.59 10.92
C THR A 94 0.06 6.77 11.86
N GLN A 95 -1.09 6.86 12.53
CA GLN A 95 -1.20 7.74 13.70
C GLN A 95 -0.64 7.02 14.93
N LEU A 96 0.38 7.61 15.54
CA LEU A 96 0.97 7.14 16.80
C LEU A 96 0.09 7.56 17.99
N GLU A 97 0.07 6.75 19.06
CA GLU A 97 -0.60 7.13 20.32
C GLU A 97 0.24 8.13 21.13
N SER A 98 1.56 8.09 20.96
CA SER A 98 2.54 8.96 21.59
C SER A 98 3.54 9.41 20.53
N ASP A 99 3.78 10.73 20.48
CA ASP A 99 4.77 11.33 19.60
C ASP A 99 6.18 11.04 20.14
N SER A 100 6.71 9.86 19.81
CA SER A 100 8.03 9.40 20.27
C SER A 100 8.69 8.47 19.26
N ASP A 101 10.00 8.63 19.09
CA ASP A 101 10.84 7.79 18.22
C ASP A 101 10.73 6.31 18.58
N ALA A 102 10.59 6.00 19.88
CA ALA A 102 10.44 4.62 20.37
C ALA A 102 9.14 3.96 19.86
N GLN A 103 8.03 4.70 19.80
CA GLN A 103 6.78 4.14 19.26
C GLN A 103 6.82 4.04 17.74
N GLU A 104 7.43 5.01 17.05
CA GLU A 104 7.67 4.92 15.61
C GLU A 104 8.50 3.67 15.28
N GLU A 105 9.61 3.47 15.98
CA GLU A 105 10.49 2.30 15.78
C GLU A 105 9.72 1.00 16.04
N ALA A 106 8.94 0.93 17.12
CA ALA A 106 8.13 -0.25 17.44
C ALA A 106 7.11 -0.57 16.33
N VAL A 107 6.42 0.44 15.79
CA VAL A 107 5.47 0.27 14.68
C VAL A 107 6.18 -0.23 13.43
N MET A 108 7.30 0.41 13.06
CA MET A 108 8.05 0.05 11.86
C MET A 108 8.66 -1.35 11.98
N ALA A 109 9.13 -1.74 13.17
CA ALA A 109 9.61 -3.09 13.46
C ALA A 109 8.49 -4.14 13.33
N ALA A 110 7.31 -3.87 13.90
CA ALA A 110 6.17 -4.79 13.82
C ALA A 110 5.69 -5.00 12.38
N LEU A 111 5.54 -3.91 11.60
CA LEU A 111 5.20 -3.99 10.17
C LEU A 111 6.27 -4.75 9.37
N SER A 112 7.55 -4.51 9.67
CA SER A 112 8.65 -5.22 9.02
C SER A 112 8.65 -6.71 9.35
N ALA A 113 8.40 -7.07 10.61
CA ALA A 113 8.32 -8.47 11.06
C ALA A 113 7.14 -9.21 10.42
N ALA A 114 6.03 -8.50 10.17
CA ALA A 114 4.88 -9.02 9.43
C ALA A 114 5.09 -9.09 7.91
N GLY A 115 6.27 -8.71 7.41
CA GLY A 115 6.61 -8.81 5.98
C GLY A 115 6.04 -7.69 5.09
N VAL A 116 5.48 -6.63 5.68
CA VAL A 116 4.88 -5.50 4.93
C VAL A 116 5.88 -4.82 3.99
N PHE A 117 7.17 -4.82 4.35
CA PHE A 117 8.25 -4.21 3.57
C PHE A 117 9.16 -5.22 2.85
N GLY A 118 8.68 -6.45 2.64
CA GLY A 118 9.42 -7.47 1.91
C GLY A 118 9.62 -7.17 0.41
N PRO A 119 10.45 -7.95 -0.30
CA PRO A 119 10.62 -7.80 -1.75
C PRO A 119 9.28 -7.93 -2.50
N GLY A 120 8.93 -6.92 -3.30
CA GLY A 120 7.67 -6.90 -4.05
C GLY A 120 6.43 -6.52 -3.22
N ALA A 121 6.60 -6.14 -1.95
CA ALA A 121 5.55 -5.64 -1.06
C ALA A 121 5.48 -4.09 -1.05
N CYS A 122 5.14 -3.48 0.09
CA CYS A 122 5.09 -2.04 0.24
C CYS A 122 6.50 -1.42 0.33
N ASP A 123 6.67 -0.20 -0.20
CA ASP A 123 7.92 0.56 -0.06
C ASP A 123 7.99 1.20 1.34
N ARG A 124 9.01 0.85 2.13
CA ARG A 124 9.23 1.42 3.47
C ARG A 124 9.29 2.95 3.45
N ARG A 125 9.77 3.58 2.37
CA ARG A 125 9.84 5.04 2.23
C ARG A 125 8.48 5.71 2.07
N LYS A 126 7.41 4.92 1.87
CA LYS A 126 6.02 5.36 1.76
C LYS A 126 5.21 5.02 3.01
N ALA A 127 5.87 4.56 4.08
CA ALA A 127 5.29 4.46 5.39
C ALA A 127 5.58 5.76 6.16
N LEU A 128 4.53 6.51 6.42
CA LEU A 128 4.55 7.82 7.06
C LEU A 128 3.92 7.69 8.45
N VAL A 129 4.40 8.49 9.39
CA VAL A 129 3.84 8.59 10.75
C VAL A 129 3.36 10.00 11.04
N CYS A 130 2.43 10.12 11.98
CA CYS A 130 1.96 11.39 12.51
C CYS A 130 1.40 11.21 13.92
N ALA A 131 1.35 12.27 14.73
CA ALA A 131 0.80 12.21 16.09
C ALA A 131 -0.72 12.47 16.16
N THR A 132 -1.31 13.11 15.14
CA THR A 132 -2.70 13.58 15.19
C THR A 132 -3.52 13.10 14.00
N GLU A 133 -4.83 13.00 14.22
CA GLU A 133 -5.81 12.68 13.19
C GLU A 133 -5.84 13.73 12.07
N ASP A 134 -5.73 15.01 12.43
CA ASP A 134 -5.66 16.11 11.45
C ASP A 134 -4.36 16.05 10.64
N GLY A 135 -3.24 15.65 11.27
CA GLY A 135 -1.98 15.37 10.59
C GLY A 135 -2.10 14.25 9.56
N ARG A 136 -2.76 13.14 9.93
CA ARG A 136 -3.06 12.04 8.99
C ARG A 136 -3.87 12.52 7.79
N ALA A 137 -4.93 13.31 8.04
CA ALA A 137 -5.76 13.87 6.99
C ALA A 137 -4.97 14.82 6.07
N ALA A 138 -4.12 15.68 6.63
CA ALA A 138 -3.27 16.60 5.87
C ALA A 138 -2.28 15.85 4.98
N ILE A 139 -1.61 14.82 5.51
CA ILE A 139 -0.71 13.94 4.74
C ILE A 139 -1.46 13.30 3.57
N CYS A 140 -2.61 12.67 3.85
CA CYS A 140 -3.39 11.98 2.81
C CYS A 140 -3.87 12.92 1.71
N ARG A 141 -4.27 14.16 2.06
CA ARG A 141 -4.63 15.17 1.08
C ARG A 141 -3.45 15.56 0.18
N GLN A 142 -2.27 15.78 0.76
CA GLN A 142 -1.06 16.12 0.01
C GLN A 142 -0.60 14.98 -0.91
N LEU A 143 -0.75 13.72 -0.47
CA LEU A 143 -0.48 12.55 -1.30
C LEU A 143 -1.41 12.46 -2.52
N SER A 144 -2.62 13.02 -2.43
CA SER A 144 -3.66 12.97 -3.47
C SER A 144 -3.83 11.57 -4.10
N PRO A 145 -4.05 10.52 -3.28
CA PRO A 145 -4.17 9.17 -3.78
C PRO A 145 -5.46 8.99 -4.59
N ALA A 146 -5.52 7.95 -5.42
CA ALA A 146 -6.75 7.57 -6.11
C ALA A 146 -7.80 6.98 -5.15
N ALA A 147 -7.35 6.36 -4.06
CA ALA A 147 -8.22 5.93 -2.98
C ALA A 147 -7.54 6.07 -1.60
N HIS A 148 -8.33 6.32 -0.57
CA HIS A 148 -7.88 6.32 0.82
C HIS A 148 -8.75 5.40 1.68
N LEU A 149 -8.12 4.53 2.48
CA LEU A 149 -8.78 3.64 3.42
C LEU A 149 -8.49 4.10 4.85
N ASP A 150 -9.53 4.39 5.63
CA ASP A 150 -9.39 4.85 7.02
C ASP A 150 -10.52 4.26 7.90
N THR A 151 -10.33 4.26 9.21
CA THR A 151 -11.35 3.91 10.20
C THR A 151 -12.08 5.14 10.74
N SER A 152 -11.52 6.34 10.57
CA SER A 152 -12.10 7.58 11.05
C SER A 152 -13.09 8.19 10.06
N ARG A 153 -14.34 8.37 10.51
CA ARG A 153 -15.35 9.16 9.79
C ARG A 153 -14.96 10.62 9.63
N LYS A 154 -14.22 11.19 10.59
CA LYS A 154 -13.76 12.58 10.52
C LYS A 154 -12.78 12.76 9.36
N VAL A 155 -11.75 11.91 9.29
CA VAL A 155 -10.76 11.91 8.20
C VAL A 155 -11.45 11.62 6.86
N ALA A 156 -12.33 10.63 6.83
CA ALA A 156 -13.05 10.27 5.60
C ALA A 156 -13.88 11.44 5.06
N SER A 157 -14.64 12.12 5.92
CA SER A 157 -15.47 13.26 5.53
C SER A 157 -14.64 14.46 5.07
N TYR A 158 -13.50 14.69 5.72
CA TYR A 158 -12.56 15.73 5.33
C TYR A 158 -11.92 15.47 3.95
N LEU A 159 -11.59 14.21 3.65
CA LEU A 159 -10.93 13.82 2.40
C LEU A 159 -11.89 13.61 1.23
N ALA A 160 -13.17 13.33 1.48
CA ALA A 160 -14.18 13.06 0.46
C ALA A 160 -14.25 14.07 -0.71
N PRO A 161 -14.02 15.38 -0.50
CA PRO A 161 -13.96 16.36 -1.61
C PRO A 161 -12.62 16.39 -2.37
N HIS A 162 -11.57 15.79 -1.82
CA HIS A 162 -10.19 15.87 -2.32
C HIS A 162 -9.66 14.55 -2.89
N VAL A 163 -10.23 13.43 -2.45
CA VAL A 163 -9.81 12.07 -2.83
C VAL A 163 -10.97 11.40 -3.57
N PRO A 164 -10.75 10.85 -4.79
CA PRO A 164 -11.84 10.32 -5.62
C PRO A 164 -12.65 9.19 -4.98
N SER A 165 -12.01 8.37 -4.14
CA SER A 165 -12.63 7.26 -3.44
C SER A 165 -12.11 7.20 -2.02
N VAL A 166 -13.00 7.34 -1.04
CA VAL A 166 -12.66 7.19 0.36
C VAL A 166 -13.41 5.97 0.88
N VAL A 167 -12.73 5.11 1.62
CA VAL A 167 -13.31 3.87 2.14
C VAL A 167 -13.21 3.87 3.65
N LEU A 168 -14.35 3.80 4.30
CA LEU A 168 -14.45 3.66 5.75
C LEU A 168 -14.41 2.18 6.12
N ILE A 169 -13.34 1.76 6.79
CA ILE A 169 -13.11 0.40 7.29
C ILE A 169 -13.68 0.25 8.70
N GLY A 170 -14.27 -0.89 9.01
CA GLY A 170 -14.88 -1.18 10.31
C GLY A 170 -16.27 -0.57 10.50
N ALA A 171 -16.84 0.02 9.44
CA ALA A 171 -18.23 0.45 9.43
C ALA A 171 -19.10 -0.64 8.81
N ASP A 172 -20.24 -0.95 9.43
CA ASP A 172 -21.25 -1.77 8.78
C ASP A 172 -21.73 -1.08 7.49
N PRO A 173 -21.97 -1.84 6.40
CA PRO A 173 -22.63 -1.31 5.22
C PRO A 173 -23.97 -0.69 5.65
N PRO A 174 -24.44 0.39 5.00
CA PRO A 174 -25.62 1.13 5.43
C PRO A 174 -26.89 0.28 5.33
N GLY A 175 -27.14 -0.55 6.33
CA GLY A 175 -28.37 -1.27 6.59
C GLY A 175 -28.94 -0.74 7.90
N GLY A 176 -29.76 0.32 7.82
CA GLY A 176 -30.62 0.71 8.94
C GLY A 176 -30.19 1.86 9.84
N ALA A 177 -29.41 2.83 9.37
CA ALA A 177 -29.39 4.18 9.97
C ALA A 177 -29.01 5.21 8.90
N SER A 178 -29.79 6.29 8.84
CA SER A 178 -29.61 7.44 7.95
C SER A 178 -28.17 7.95 7.97
N SER A 179 -27.39 7.60 6.94
CA SER A 179 -26.01 8.03 6.78
C SER A 179 -25.97 9.19 5.79
N SER A 180 -25.77 10.41 6.29
CA SER A 180 -25.49 11.63 5.52
C SER A 180 -24.06 11.64 4.95
N ALA A 181 -23.44 10.48 4.75
CA ALA A 181 -22.09 10.40 4.21
C ALA A 181 -22.08 10.85 2.74
N PRO A 182 -21.06 11.62 2.32
CA PRO A 182 -20.95 12.04 0.93
C PRO A 182 -20.83 10.81 0.00
N PRO A 183 -21.31 10.92 -1.26
CA PRO A 183 -21.40 9.78 -2.18
C PRO A 183 -20.05 9.15 -2.56
N SER A 184 -18.92 9.83 -2.29
CA SER A 184 -17.56 9.32 -2.51
C SER A 184 -17.03 8.42 -1.38
N VAL A 185 -17.80 8.23 -0.29
CA VAL A 185 -17.41 7.38 0.85
C VAL A 185 -18.11 6.02 0.75
N GLU A 186 -17.32 4.98 0.44
CA GLU A 186 -17.72 3.56 0.50
C GLU A 186 -17.47 3.03 1.92
N SER A 187 -18.28 2.09 2.41
CA SER A 187 -18.06 1.42 3.70
C SER A 187 -17.72 -0.05 3.49
N CYS A 188 -16.75 -0.55 4.24
CA CYS A 188 -16.35 -1.96 4.27
C CYS A 188 -16.12 -2.39 5.72
N ARG A 189 -16.39 -3.66 6.04
CA ARG A 189 -16.16 -4.18 7.40
C ARG A 189 -14.68 -4.36 7.70
N SER A 190 -13.90 -4.77 6.71
CA SER A 190 -12.46 -5.00 6.85
C SER A 190 -11.70 -4.69 5.56
N LEU A 191 -10.37 -4.62 5.64
CA LEU A 191 -9.52 -4.55 4.45
C LEU A 191 -9.68 -5.79 3.57
N VAL A 192 -9.87 -6.96 4.18
CA VAL A 192 -10.10 -8.23 3.47
C VAL A 192 -11.34 -8.14 2.58
N ASP A 193 -12.45 -7.64 3.13
CA ASP A 193 -13.70 -7.47 2.39
C ASP A 193 -13.56 -6.47 1.24
N TYR A 194 -12.84 -5.37 1.47
CA TYR A 194 -12.56 -4.38 0.44
C TYR A 194 -11.79 -5.00 -0.74
N VAL A 195 -10.76 -5.81 -0.45
CA VAL A 195 -9.96 -6.49 -1.48
C VAL A 195 -10.80 -7.52 -2.24
N ALA A 196 -11.60 -8.32 -1.53
CA ALA A 196 -12.51 -9.28 -2.15
C ALA A 196 -13.53 -8.59 -3.08
N ALA A 197 -14.16 -7.51 -2.63
CA ALA A 197 -15.11 -6.73 -3.42
C ALA A 197 -14.44 -6.08 -4.65
N ARG A 198 -13.20 -5.59 -4.50
CA ARG A 198 -12.42 -5.04 -5.61
C ARG A 198 -12.07 -6.10 -6.65
N ALA A 199 -11.69 -7.31 -6.22
CA ALA A 199 -11.39 -8.42 -7.12
C ALA A 199 -12.63 -8.80 -7.95
N ALA A 200 -13.81 -8.89 -7.32
CA ALA A 200 -15.07 -9.17 -7.99
C ALA A 200 -15.45 -8.11 -9.04
N ARG A 201 -15.17 -6.82 -8.78
CA ARG A 201 -15.37 -5.73 -9.76
C ARG A 201 -14.43 -5.81 -10.97
N GLY A 202 -13.23 -6.36 -10.79
CA GLY A 202 -12.23 -6.52 -11.85
C GLY A 202 -12.55 -7.65 -12.83
N THR A 203 -13.32 -8.65 -12.43
CA THR A 203 -13.64 -9.83 -13.26
C THR A 203 -14.87 -9.67 -14.16
N GLY A 204 -15.69 -8.63 -13.96
CA GLY A 204 -16.95 -8.42 -14.70
C GLY A 204 -16.84 -7.60 -15.99
N GLY A 205 -15.63 -7.33 -16.48
CA GLY A 205 -15.38 -6.46 -17.64
C GLY A 205 -14.75 -7.16 -18.84
N ALA A 206 -14.97 -8.47 -19.00
CA ALA A 206 -14.52 -9.26 -20.16
C ALA A 206 -15.68 -9.52 -21.12
#